data_AF-A0A9P5U239-F1
#
_entry.id   AF-A0A9P5U239-F1
#
_cell.length_a   1.000
_cell.length_b   1.000
_cell.length_c   1.000
_cell.angle_alpha   90.00
_cell.angle_beta   90.00
_cell.angle_gamma   90.00
#
_symmetry.space_group_name_H-M   'P 1'
#
loop_
_entity.id
_entity.type
_entity.pdbx_description
1 polymer ?
#
loop_
_entity_poly.entity_id
_entity_poly.type
_entity_poly.pdbx_seq_one_letter_code
_entity_poly.pdbx_strand_id
1 'polypeptide(L)'
;ASVLAVLARFGYNVDNLDGPKIRSLFNVMTLIAVVHDYFDPMKLWFEATVNQTPHRYEIKRLNPFEPILRNILPFTTFTTSDPSLYLPDSALLALHATCAKVAHLSGAGGYSYIRRRRTYARPPRIRPRLLRLGPRLKHR
;
A
#
# COMPACT_ATOMS: atom_id res chain seq x y z
N ALA A 1 -0.41 7.17 27.23
CA ALA A 1 -1.19 5.95 26.92
C ALA A 1 -0.31 5.00 26.12
N SER A 2 -0.32 3.70 26.40
CA SER A 2 0.36 2.69 25.56
C SER A 2 -0.36 2.54 24.22
N VAL A 3 0.34 2.08 23.18
CA VAL A 3 -0.26 1.76 21.87
C VAL A 3 -1.43 0.77 22.02
N LEU A 4 -1.30 -0.27 22.85
CA LEU A 4 -2.34 -1.28 23.06
C LEU A 4 -3.65 -0.65 23.60
N ALA A 5 -3.55 0.20 24.61
CA ALA A 5 -4.69 0.94 25.17
C ALA A 5 -5.39 1.85 24.14
N VAL A 6 -4.66 2.38 23.15
CA VAL A 6 -5.28 3.16 22.05
C VAL A 6 -6.04 2.22 21.11
N LEU A 7 -5.46 1.08 20.73
CA LEU A 7 -6.09 0.10 19.84
C LEU A 7 -7.34 -0.52 20.46
N ALA A 8 -7.32 -0.78 21.77
CA ALA A 8 -8.48 -1.25 22.52
C ALA A 8 -9.67 -0.27 22.46
N ARG A 9 -9.42 1.06 22.45
CA ARG A 9 -10.48 2.08 22.28
C ARG A 9 -11.13 2.04 20.90
N PHE A 10 -10.42 1.52 19.89
CA PHE A 10 -10.96 1.27 18.55
C PHE A 10 -11.61 -0.11 18.43
N GLY A 11 -11.76 -0.86 19.54
CA GLY A 11 -12.38 -2.18 19.56
C GLY A 11 -11.45 -3.34 19.18
N TYR A 12 -10.15 -3.09 19.05
CA TYR A 12 -9.18 -4.13 18.72
C TYR A 12 -8.57 -4.74 19.98
N ASN A 13 -8.83 -6.02 20.21
CA ASN A 13 -8.09 -6.80 21.20
C ASN A 13 -6.74 -7.23 20.61
N VAL A 14 -5.71 -6.48 20.96
CA VAL A 14 -4.33 -6.66 20.48
C VAL A 14 -3.47 -7.51 21.41
N ASP A 15 -4.05 -8.09 22.48
CA ASP A 15 -3.35 -9.06 23.34
C ASP A 15 -3.01 -10.34 22.54
N ASN A 16 -3.72 -10.59 21.43
CA ASN A 16 -3.39 -11.63 20.46
C ASN A 16 -2.22 -11.29 19.52
N LEU A 17 -1.75 -10.03 19.54
CA LEU A 17 -0.57 -9.56 18.83
C LEU A 17 0.66 -9.50 19.73
N ASP A 18 0.71 -10.27 20.82
CA ASP A 18 1.90 -10.39 21.65
C ASP A 18 2.76 -11.62 21.28
N GLY A 19 4.08 -11.43 21.33
CA GLY A 19 5.06 -12.51 21.23
C GLY A 19 5.14 -13.17 19.83
N PRO A 20 5.21 -14.52 19.74
CA PRO A 20 5.40 -15.26 18.48
C PRO A 20 4.34 -15.00 17.41
N LYS A 21 3.15 -14.53 17.81
CA LYS A 21 2.01 -14.31 16.91
C LYS A 21 2.17 -13.09 15.99
N ILE A 22 3.01 -12.11 16.36
CA ILE A 22 3.34 -10.95 15.51
C ILE A 22 3.95 -11.37 14.17
N ARG A 23 4.74 -12.46 14.19
CA ARG A 23 5.42 -13.05 13.02
C ARG A 23 4.68 -14.26 12.47
N SER A 24 3.45 -14.51 12.89
CA SER A 24 2.68 -15.66 12.40
C SER A 24 2.11 -15.41 11.02
N LEU A 25 1.92 -16.49 10.25
CA LEU A 25 1.47 -16.43 8.85
C LEU A 25 0.10 -15.76 8.67
N PHE A 26 -0.75 -15.73 9.72
CA PHE A 26 -2.03 -15.03 9.73
C PHE A 26 -1.91 -13.50 9.56
N ASN A 27 -0.71 -12.94 9.72
CA ASN A 27 -0.39 -11.52 9.51
C ASN A 27 0.57 -11.31 8.33
N VAL A 28 0.71 -12.30 7.44
CA VAL A 28 1.60 -12.24 6.27
C VAL A 28 0.76 -12.28 5.00
N MET A 29 1.03 -11.36 4.09
CA MET A 29 0.51 -11.38 2.74
C MET A 29 1.59 -11.02 1.74
N THR A 30 1.49 -11.59 0.55
CA THR A 30 2.36 -11.23 -0.57
C THR A 30 1.67 -10.16 -1.40
N LEU A 31 2.36 -9.04 -1.59
CA LEU A 31 1.92 -7.94 -2.44
C LEU A 31 2.88 -7.79 -3.60
N ILE A 32 2.36 -7.41 -4.78
CA ILE A 32 3.22 -6.95 -5.87
C ILE A 32 3.99 -5.70 -5.40
N ALA A 33 5.22 -5.53 -5.88
CA ALA A 33 6.15 -4.50 -5.38
C ALA A 33 5.53 -3.10 -5.35
N VAL A 34 4.80 -2.72 -6.40
CA VAL A 34 4.14 -1.41 -6.48
C VAL A 34 3.01 -1.23 -5.46
N VAL A 35 2.30 -2.29 -5.06
CA VAL A 35 1.26 -2.19 -4.02
C VAL A 35 1.92 -2.14 -2.65
N HIS A 36 2.98 -2.93 -2.44
CA HIS A 36 3.76 -2.93 -1.22
C HIS A 36 4.36 -1.53 -0.92
N ASP A 37 4.91 -0.85 -1.92
CA ASP A 37 5.47 0.50 -1.81
C ASP A 37 4.46 1.56 -1.34
N TYR A 38 3.15 1.30 -1.49
CA TYR A 38 2.08 2.20 -1.04
C TYR A 38 1.39 1.70 0.22
N PHE A 39 1.39 0.39 0.47
CA PHE A 39 0.81 -0.23 1.65
C PHE A 39 1.61 0.14 2.92
N ASP A 40 2.94 0.00 2.88
CA ASP A 40 3.85 0.32 3.98
C ASP A 40 3.72 1.77 4.49
N PRO A 41 3.78 2.80 3.63
CA PRO A 41 3.61 4.19 4.05
C PRO A 41 2.15 4.59 4.32
N MET A 42 1.23 3.62 4.42
CA MET A 42 -0.20 3.81 4.64
C MET A 42 -0.92 4.56 3.51
N LYS A 43 -0.36 4.64 2.31
CA LYS A 43 -0.97 5.34 1.15
C LYS A 43 -1.97 4.48 0.38
N LEU A 44 -2.04 3.20 0.69
CA LEU A 44 -2.99 2.23 0.17
C LEU A 44 -3.39 1.29 1.32
N TRP A 45 -4.66 0.94 1.41
CA TRP A 45 -5.18 0.00 2.41
C TRP A 45 -6.37 -0.79 1.84
N PHE A 46 -6.77 -1.85 2.56
CA PHE A 46 -7.84 -2.76 2.16
C PHE A 46 -9.06 -2.56 3.06
N GLU A 47 -10.24 -2.41 2.47
CA GLU A 47 -11.51 -2.32 3.21
C GLU A 47 -12.41 -3.49 2.85
N ALA A 48 -13.18 -3.97 3.83
CA ALA A 48 -14.19 -4.98 3.56
C ALA A 48 -15.21 -4.46 2.52
N THR A 49 -15.62 -5.32 1.60
CA THR A 49 -16.67 -4.98 0.64
C THR A 49 -18.01 -4.77 1.35
N VAL A 50 -18.91 -3.98 0.74
CA VAL A 50 -20.28 -3.73 1.26
C VAL A 50 -21.03 -5.03 1.53
N ASN A 51 -20.83 -6.03 0.66
CA ASN A 51 -21.49 -7.33 0.77
C ASN A 51 -20.76 -8.30 1.72
N GLN A 52 -19.71 -7.84 2.41
CA GLN A 52 -18.89 -8.61 3.36
C GLN A 52 -18.41 -9.96 2.82
N THR A 53 -18.13 -10.03 1.52
CA THR A 53 -17.66 -11.26 0.89
C THR A 53 -16.33 -11.69 1.52
N PRO A 54 -16.22 -12.93 2.05
CA PRO A 54 -15.02 -13.38 2.73
C PRO A 54 -13.77 -13.22 1.86
N HIS A 55 -12.69 -12.73 2.48
CA HIS A 55 -11.38 -12.49 1.85
C HIS A 55 -11.39 -11.56 0.63
N ARG A 56 -12.50 -10.86 0.36
CA ARG A 56 -12.61 -9.87 -0.71
C ARG A 56 -12.62 -8.46 -0.15
N TYR A 57 -11.74 -7.63 -0.70
CA TYR A 57 -11.52 -6.27 -0.23
C TYR A 57 -11.57 -5.27 -1.38
N GLU A 58 -12.08 -4.09 -1.07
CA GLU A 58 -11.89 -2.91 -1.89
C GLU A 58 -10.52 -2.29 -1.60
N ILE A 59 -9.79 -1.94 -2.66
CA ILE A 59 -8.49 -1.28 -2.56
C ILE A 59 -8.72 0.22 -2.47
N LYS A 60 -8.45 0.79 -1.30
CA LYS A 60 -8.47 2.24 -1.09
C LYS A 60 -7.07 2.81 -1.19
N ARG A 61 -6.99 4.06 -1.61
CA ARG A 61 -5.72 4.78 -1.78
C ARG A 61 -5.89 6.24 -1.41
N LEU A 62 -4.83 6.83 -0.88
CA LEU A 62 -4.79 8.24 -0.50
C LEU A 62 -5.03 9.15 -1.71
N ASN A 63 -4.31 8.90 -2.81
CA ASN A 63 -4.46 9.62 -4.06
C ASN A 63 -5.20 8.75 -5.08
N PRO A 64 -6.48 9.04 -5.41
CA PRO A 64 -7.24 8.25 -6.36
C PRO A 64 -6.72 8.36 -7.80
N PHE A 65 -5.89 9.37 -8.10
CA PHE A 65 -5.36 9.64 -9.43
C PHE A 65 -3.90 9.21 -9.61
N GLU A 66 -3.35 8.44 -8.68
CA GLU A 66 -1.96 8.00 -8.73
C GLU A 66 -1.67 7.22 -10.04
N PRO A 67 -0.87 7.78 -10.98
CA PRO A 67 -0.73 7.18 -12.32
C PRO A 67 -0.14 5.77 -12.28
N ILE A 68 0.74 5.53 -11.30
CA ILE A 68 1.41 4.23 -11.10
C ILE A 68 0.41 3.14 -10.68
N LEU A 69 -0.71 3.51 -10.04
CA LEU A 69 -1.75 2.58 -9.59
C LEU A 69 -2.95 2.52 -10.54
N ARG A 70 -2.88 3.14 -11.72
CA ARG A 70 -4.01 3.21 -12.66
C ARG A 70 -4.51 1.82 -13.10
N ASN A 71 -3.60 0.86 -13.23
CA ASN A 71 -3.91 -0.49 -13.72
C ASN A 71 -4.23 -1.49 -12.58
N ILE A 72 -4.27 -1.03 -11.32
CA ILE A 72 -4.65 -1.88 -10.20
C ILE A 72 -6.17 -1.96 -10.14
N LEU A 73 -6.70 -3.18 -10.08
CA LEU A 73 -8.14 -3.41 -9.95
C LEU A 73 -8.65 -2.79 -8.64
N PRO A 74 -9.89 -2.25 -8.63
CA PRO A 74 -10.47 -1.65 -7.42
C PRO A 74 -10.79 -2.68 -6.33
N PHE A 75 -10.80 -3.97 -6.66
CA PHE A 75 -11.06 -5.05 -5.73
C PHE A 75 -9.98 -6.13 -5.83
N THR A 76 -9.72 -6.80 -4.71
CA THR A 76 -8.89 -8.00 -4.66
C THR A 76 -9.56 -9.07 -3.81
N THR A 77 -9.32 -10.33 -4.15
CA THR A 77 -9.70 -11.48 -3.32
C THR A 77 -8.42 -12.21 -2.94
N PHE A 78 -8.16 -12.37 -1.64
CA PHE A 78 -7.04 -13.18 -1.18
C PHE A 78 -7.36 -14.66 -1.33
N THR A 79 -6.41 -15.39 -1.89
CA THR A 79 -6.50 -16.83 -2.14
C THR A 79 -5.16 -17.46 -1.77
N THR A 80 -5.18 -18.75 -1.49
CA THR A 80 -3.98 -19.56 -1.27
C THR A 80 -4.11 -20.82 -2.14
N SER A 81 -3.01 -21.25 -2.75
CA SER A 81 -2.94 -22.56 -3.41
C SER A 81 -2.73 -23.69 -2.41
N ASP A 82 -2.27 -23.37 -1.20
CA ASP A 82 -2.01 -24.31 -0.12
C ASP A 82 -3.04 -24.10 1.01
N PRO A 83 -3.96 -25.06 1.23
CA PRO A 83 -4.97 -24.97 2.28
C PRO A 83 -4.40 -24.96 3.72
N SER A 84 -3.13 -25.36 3.91
CA SER A 84 -2.46 -25.31 5.20
C SER A 84 -2.01 -23.89 5.59
N LEU A 85 -1.97 -22.97 4.61
CA LEU A 85 -1.64 -21.57 4.84
C LEU A 85 -2.90 -20.77 5.14
N TYR A 86 -2.87 -20.05 6.26
CA TYR A 86 -3.93 -19.13 6.61
C TYR A 86 -3.86 -17.87 5.75
N LEU A 87 -5.03 -17.38 5.35
CA LEU A 87 -5.17 -16.07 4.74
C LEU A 87 -5.02 -14.97 5.79
N PRO A 88 -4.71 -13.73 5.37
CA PRO A 88 -4.58 -12.60 6.28
C PRO A 88 -5.88 -12.37 7.07
N ASP A 89 -5.75 -12.13 8.37
CA ASP A 89 -6.88 -11.83 9.24
C ASP A 89 -7.54 -10.49 8.84
N SER A 90 -8.86 -10.52 8.62
CA SER A 90 -9.66 -9.36 8.25
C SER A 90 -9.63 -8.27 9.33
N ALA A 91 -9.49 -8.64 10.61
CA ALA A 91 -9.39 -7.69 11.71
C ALA A 91 -8.07 -6.89 11.63
N LEU A 92 -6.96 -7.53 11.25
CA LEU A 92 -5.67 -6.87 11.11
C LEU A 92 -5.64 -5.93 9.90
N LEU A 93 -6.31 -6.31 8.80
CA LEU A 93 -6.47 -5.43 7.65
C LEU A 93 -7.34 -4.21 7.97
N ALA A 94 -8.44 -4.41 8.70
CA ALA A 94 -9.29 -3.32 9.17
C ALA A 94 -8.51 -2.38 10.12
N LEU A 95 -7.62 -2.94 10.95
CA LEU A 95 -6.76 -2.17 11.82
C LEU A 95 -5.76 -1.32 11.01
N HIS A 96 -5.09 -1.89 10.02
CA HIS A 96 -4.20 -1.14 9.11
C HIS A 96 -4.96 -0.01 8.41
N ALA A 97 -6.16 -0.28 7.88
CA ALA A 97 -7.01 0.73 7.25
C ALA A 97 -7.36 1.87 8.22
N THR A 98 -7.66 1.54 9.48
CA THR A 98 -7.93 2.51 10.54
C THR A 98 -6.70 3.38 10.81
N CYS A 99 -5.53 2.77 10.96
CA CYS A 99 -4.26 3.48 11.13
C CYS A 99 -3.96 4.41 9.94
N ALA A 100 -4.18 3.93 8.71
CA ALA A 100 -3.97 4.74 7.52
C ALA A 100 -4.87 5.98 7.50
N LYS A 101 -6.17 5.81 7.77
CA LYS A 101 -7.12 6.92 7.88
C LYS A 101 -6.70 7.92 8.95
N VAL A 102 -6.37 7.45 10.15
CA VAL A 102 -5.95 8.32 11.26
C VAL A 102 -4.67 9.06 10.91
N ALA A 103 -3.68 8.40 10.31
CA ALA A 103 -2.44 9.02 9.88
C ALA A 103 -2.69 10.15 8.87
N HIS A 104 -3.58 9.96 7.90
CA HIS A 104 -3.89 11.00 6.92
C HIS A 104 -4.73 12.14 7.49
N LEU A 105 -5.75 11.83 8.28
CA LEU A 105 -6.61 12.84 8.91
C LEU A 105 -5.86 13.71 9.93
N SER A 106 -4.83 13.17 10.57
CA SER A 106 -3.96 13.90 11.50
C SER A 106 -2.81 14.64 10.84
N GLY A 107 -2.59 14.48 9.52
CA GLY A 107 -1.43 15.02 8.81
C GLY A 107 -0.12 14.23 9.02
N ALA A 108 -0.13 13.16 9.82
CA ALA A 108 1.02 12.29 10.06
C ALA A 108 1.38 11.38 8.87
N GLY A 109 0.47 11.20 7.91
CA GLY A 109 0.66 10.34 6.74
C GLY A 109 1.77 10.80 5.77
N GLY A 110 2.23 12.04 5.88
CA GLY A 110 3.35 12.58 5.08
C GLY A 110 4.74 12.17 5.59
N TYR A 111 4.88 11.74 6.85
CA TYR A 111 6.16 11.47 7.51
C TYR A 111 6.74 10.07 7.25
N SER A 112 6.06 9.22 6.47
CA SER A 112 6.50 7.86 6.15
C SER A 112 7.73 7.79 5.20
N TYR A 113 8.33 8.93 4.85
CA TYR A 113 9.54 9.02 4.03
C TYR A 113 10.83 9.05 4.87
N ILE A 114 11.05 8.10 5.77
CA ILE A 114 12.39 7.86 6.33
C ILE A 114 12.77 6.38 6.19
N ARG A 115 13.54 6.13 5.11
CA ARG A 115 14.61 5.13 4.96
C ARG A 115 14.24 3.66 4.71
N ARG A 116 14.08 3.32 3.44
CA ARG A 116 14.84 2.23 2.77
C ARG A 116 15.42 2.71 1.44
N ARG A 117 16.47 3.54 1.50
CA ARG A 117 17.44 3.58 0.40
C ARG A 117 18.22 2.26 0.41
N ARG A 118 17.69 1.23 -0.24
CA ARG A 118 18.51 0.19 -0.86
C ARG A 118 18.14 0.16 -2.34
N THR A 119 18.95 0.93 -3.09
CA THR A 119 19.37 0.67 -4.47
C THR A 119 18.31 0.13 -5.46
N TYR A 120 17.55 1.04 -6.07
CA TYR A 120 17.39 1.05 -7.53
C TYR A 120 17.35 2.51 -7.97
N ALA A 121 18.54 3.05 -8.29
CA ALA A 121 18.62 4.29 -9.03
C ALA A 121 17.91 4.07 -10.37
N ARG A 122 16.77 4.74 -10.58
CA ARG A 122 16.21 4.88 -11.92
C ARG A 122 17.26 5.59 -12.78
N PRO A 123 17.78 5.01 -13.88
CA PRO A 123 18.65 5.76 -14.76
C PRO A 123 17.86 6.97 -15.31
N PRO A 124 18.49 8.14 -15.48
CA PRO A 124 17.81 9.31 -16.01
C PRO A 124 17.24 8.98 -17.39
N ARG A 125 15.96 9.29 -17.60
CA ARG A 125 15.33 9.22 -18.93
C ARG A 125 16.11 10.14 -19.87
N ILE A 126 16.94 9.57 -20.73
CA ILE A 126 17.50 10.27 -21.89
C ILE A 126 16.29 10.61 -22.77
N ARG A 127 15.87 11.88 -22.79
CA ARG A 127 14.93 12.36 -23.80
C ARG A 127 15.68 12.38 -25.13
N PRO A 128 15.24 11.67 -26.18
CA PRO A 128 15.82 11.90 -27.50
C PRO A 128 15.53 13.35 -27.88
N ARG A 129 16.62 14.10 -28.07
CA ARG A 129 16.62 15.47 -28.56
C ARG A 129 16.12 15.41 -30.00
N LEU A 130 14.87 15.78 -30.22
CA LEU A 130 14.29 15.91 -31.56
C LEU A 130 15.08 16.99 -32.31
N LEU A 131 16.04 16.59 -33.13
CA LEU A 131 16.74 17.48 -34.07
C LEU A 131 15.70 17.96 -35.11
N ARG A 132 15.15 19.16 -34.91
CA ARG A 132 14.49 19.89 -36.00
C ARG A 132 15.56 20.24 -37.03
N LEU A 133 15.56 19.54 -38.15
CA LEU A 133 16.20 20.00 -39.37
C LEU A 133 15.31 21.11 -39.97
N GLY A 134 15.69 22.37 -39.76
CA GLY A 134 15.18 23.48 -40.56
C GLY A 134 16.03 23.65 -41.83
N PRO A 135 15.44 23.99 -42.99
CA PRO A 135 16.20 24.24 -44.20
C PRO A 135 17.05 25.52 -44.07
N ARG A 136 18.34 25.40 -44.40
CA ARG A 136 19.29 26.52 -44.48
C ARG A 136 18.93 27.41 -45.69
N LEU A 137 18.60 28.67 -45.42
CA LEU A 137 18.73 29.75 -46.39
C LEU A 137 20.21 29.84 -46.83
N LYS A 138 20.45 29.79 -48.14
CA LYS A 138 21.68 30.28 -48.75
C LYS A 138 21.33 31.46 -49.64
N HIS A 139 21.76 32.64 -49.22
CA HIS A 139 21.96 33.79 -50.09
C HIS A 139 23.17 33.54 -50.98
N ARG A 140 23.01 33.72 -52.29
CA ARG A 140 23.87 34.56 -53.14
C ARG A 140 23.14 34.86 -54.43
#